data_AF-A0A6B2G0F8-F1
#
_entry.id   AF-A0A6B2G0F8-F1
#
_cell.length_a   1.000
_cell.length_b   1.000
_cell.length_c   1.000
_cell.angle_alpha   90.00
_cell.angle_beta   90.00
_cell.angle_gamma   90.00
#
_symmetry.space_group_name_H-M   'P 1'
#
loop_
_entity.id
_entity.type
_entity.pdbx_description
1 polymer ?
#
loop_
_entity_poly.entity_id
_entity_poly.type
_entity_poly.pdbx_seq_one_letter_code
_entity_poly.pdbx_strand_id
1 'polypeptide(L)'
;MDPTKCAIRDLESTIENLKTNINDLTNEKSKVFLELESITNKTSLIKRKLSEAEAKINAFTFEEEDASSLNEKSIKWLWKQLNTYSVDLKKNNINKKAAEEFLQLSNDRDKFETQFQDLDQSLNAIQDLITKLDAKKNDAIAFTFKQVSYHFSNIFSQLLPEASANLVLKRNPSMASQPILSEDISAYSEVGIQVTFNKNEQDYVEIGQLSGGQKSLVTLALIFAFQKCDPVPFYLFDEVDQALD
;
A
#
# COMPACT_ATOMS: atom_id res chain seq x y z
N MET A 1 -22.11 -24.61 21.65
CA MET A 1 -21.54 -23.26 21.91
C MET A 1 -21.95 -22.39 20.75
N ASP A 2 -22.65 -21.27 20.99
CA ASP A 2 -23.30 -20.49 19.92
C ASP A 2 -22.27 -19.77 19.02
N PRO A 3 -22.20 -20.11 17.72
CA PRO A 3 -21.26 -19.50 16.77
C PRO A 3 -21.52 -17.99 16.57
N THR A 4 -22.75 -17.54 16.78
CA THR A 4 -23.17 -16.13 16.72
C THR A 4 -22.56 -15.27 17.83
N LYS A 5 -22.37 -15.81 19.05
CA LYS A 5 -21.69 -15.08 20.12
C LYS A 5 -20.19 -14.91 19.88
N CYS A 6 -19.55 -15.86 19.19
CA CYS A 6 -18.14 -15.74 18.84
C CYS A 6 -17.93 -14.66 17.77
N ALA A 7 -18.76 -14.66 16.70
CA ALA A 7 -18.68 -13.68 15.63
C ALA A 7 -18.96 -12.24 16.10
N ILE A 8 -19.91 -12.05 17.03
CA ILE A 8 -20.17 -10.73 17.64
C ILE A 8 -18.96 -10.26 18.44
N ARG A 9 -18.33 -11.15 19.23
CA ARG A 9 -17.14 -10.81 20.01
C ARG A 9 -15.94 -10.46 19.13
N ASP A 10 -15.78 -11.15 17.99
CA ASP A 10 -14.71 -10.88 17.03
C ASP A 10 -14.96 -9.54 16.31
N LEU A 11 -16.21 -9.22 15.95
CA LEU A 11 -16.61 -7.91 15.43
C LEU A 11 -16.43 -6.77 16.45
N GLU A 12 -16.73 -7.01 17.73
CA GLU A 12 -16.49 -6.05 18.80
C GLU A 12 -14.98 -5.79 18.98
N SER A 13 -14.16 -6.84 18.95
CA SER A 13 -12.70 -6.71 19.04
C SER A 13 -12.08 -5.96 17.85
N THR A 14 -12.62 -6.16 16.65
CA THR A 14 -12.14 -5.45 15.44
C THR A 14 -12.59 -3.99 15.44
N ILE A 15 -13.80 -3.69 15.91
CA ILE A 15 -14.25 -2.31 16.13
C ILE A 15 -13.39 -1.60 17.19
N GLU A 16 -13.03 -2.31 18.27
CA GLU A 16 -12.18 -1.77 19.33
C GLU A 16 -10.76 -1.50 18.82
N ASN A 17 -10.18 -2.42 18.04
CA ASN A 17 -8.90 -2.22 17.36
C ASN A 17 -8.93 -1.09 16.33
N LEU A 18 -10.02 -0.92 15.57
CA LEU A 18 -10.14 0.20 14.63
C LEU A 18 -10.29 1.54 15.38
N LYS A 19 -10.98 1.56 16.52
CA LYS A 19 -11.10 2.76 17.36
C LYS A 19 -9.77 3.16 17.97
N THR A 20 -8.97 2.21 18.46
CA THR A 20 -7.62 2.51 18.97
C THR A 20 -6.73 3.05 17.87
N ASN A 21 -6.75 2.43 16.69
CA ASN A 21 -5.94 2.86 15.55
C ASN A 21 -6.35 4.27 15.04
N ILE A 22 -7.66 4.57 15.01
CA ILE A 22 -8.16 5.93 14.70
C ILE A 22 -7.66 6.93 15.74
N ASN A 23 -7.68 6.56 17.02
CA ASN A 23 -7.23 7.44 18.10
C ASN A 23 -5.72 7.70 18.02
N ASP A 24 -4.93 6.68 17.69
CA ASP A 24 -3.48 6.78 17.50
C ASP A 24 -3.13 7.67 16.31
N LEU A 25 -3.80 7.49 15.16
CA LEU A 25 -3.66 8.36 14.00
C LEU A 25 -4.09 9.80 14.30
N THR A 26 -5.12 9.98 15.12
CA THR A 26 -5.57 11.32 15.55
C THR A 26 -4.52 12.00 16.44
N ASN A 27 -3.88 11.23 17.32
CA ASN A 27 -2.78 11.72 18.16
C ASN A 27 -1.54 12.07 17.34
N GLU A 28 -1.15 11.24 16.36
CA GLU A 28 -0.05 11.56 15.44
C GLU A 28 -0.34 12.81 14.62
N LYS A 29 -1.53 12.91 14.04
CA LYS A 29 -1.96 14.12 13.31
C LYS A 29 -1.85 15.37 14.18
N SER A 30 -2.24 15.27 15.45
CA SER A 30 -2.17 16.38 16.40
C SER A 30 -0.72 16.78 16.70
N LYS A 31 0.20 15.82 16.84
CA LYS A 31 1.64 16.09 17.01
C LYS A 31 2.23 16.81 15.79
N VAL A 32 1.97 16.30 14.58
CA VAL A 32 2.44 16.92 13.33
C VAL A 32 1.89 18.34 13.18
N PHE A 33 0.63 18.57 13.56
CA PHE A 33 0.03 19.89 13.52
C PHE A 33 0.74 20.90 14.45
N LEU A 34 1.07 20.49 15.67
CA LEU A 34 1.83 21.33 16.62
C LEU A 34 3.24 21.65 16.11
N GLU A 35 3.89 20.70 15.45
CA GLU A 35 5.20 20.92 14.83
C GLU A 35 5.11 21.90 13.65
N LEU A 36 4.10 21.77 12.80
CA LEU A 36 3.83 22.73 11.71
C LEU A 36 3.55 24.14 12.25
N GLU A 37 2.79 24.26 13.32
CA GLU A 37 2.50 25.54 13.97
C GLU A 37 3.79 26.17 14.55
N SER A 38 4.67 25.36 15.14
CA SER A 38 5.99 25.82 15.60
C SER A 38 6.89 26.29 14.45
N ILE A 39 6.93 25.54 13.34
CA ILE A 39 7.73 25.89 12.16
C ILE A 39 7.19 27.15 11.49
N THR A 40 5.89 27.27 11.29
CA THR A 40 5.27 28.46 10.69
C THR A 40 5.52 29.72 11.52
N ASN A 41 5.45 29.62 12.85
CA ASN A 41 5.81 30.70 13.76
C ASN A 41 7.30 31.09 13.67
N LYS A 42 8.21 30.11 13.57
CA LYS A 42 9.64 30.39 13.36
C LYS A 42 9.87 31.08 12.01
N THR A 43 9.24 30.60 10.95
CA THR A 43 9.35 31.17 9.60
C THR A 43 8.80 32.59 9.53
N SER A 44 7.66 32.88 10.16
CA SER A 44 7.10 34.24 10.21
C SER A 44 8.03 35.21 10.97
N LEU A 45 8.66 34.74 12.05
CA LEU A 45 9.61 35.53 12.84
C LEU A 45 10.89 35.85 12.05
N ILE A 46 11.42 34.87 11.31
CA ILE A 46 12.57 35.06 10.42
C ILE A 46 12.21 36.03 9.29
N LYS A 47 11.04 35.87 8.66
CA LYS A 47 10.57 36.75 7.58
C LYS A 47 10.43 38.20 8.04
N ARG A 48 9.92 38.44 9.26
CA ARG A 48 9.88 39.77 9.88
C ARG A 48 11.28 40.36 10.07
N LYS A 49 12.22 39.58 10.63
CA LYS A 49 13.61 40.02 10.81
C LYS A 49 14.29 40.34 9.47
N LEU A 50 14.00 39.58 8.42
CA LEU A 50 14.51 39.81 7.08
C LEU A 50 13.99 41.12 6.49
N SER A 51 12.68 41.38 6.58
CA SER A 51 12.09 42.66 6.15
C SER A 51 12.65 43.85 6.94
N GLU A 52 12.87 43.71 8.25
CA GLU A 52 13.52 44.76 9.07
C GLU A 52 14.97 45.01 8.65
N ALA A 53 15.70 43.97 8.24
CA ALA A 53 17.05 44.10 7.73
C ALA A 53 17.08 44.75 6.33
N GLU A 54 16.17 44.35 5.43
CA GLU A 54 16.00 44.95 4.11
C GLU A 54 15.62 46.43 4.20
N ALA A 55 14.69 46.80 5.08
CA ALA A 55 14.31 48.19 5.32
C ALA A 55 15.49 49.02 5.84
N LYS A 56 16.33 48.46 6.71
CA LYS A 56 17.56 49.11 7.16
C LYS A 56 18.53 49.29 5.99
N ILE A 57 18.75 48.27 5.17
CA ILE A 57 19.65 48.34 4.00
C ILE A 57 19.17 49.41 3.02
N ASN A 58 17.87 49.45 2.70
CA ASN A 58 17.30 50.44 1.78
C ASN A 58 17.32 51.87 2.36
N ALA A 59 17.29 52.02 3.69
CA ALA A 59 17.51 53.33 4.32
C ALA A 59 18.99 53.78 4.24
N PHE A 60 19.93 52.87 3.95
CA PHE A 60 21.36 53.16 3.81
C PHE A 60 21.83 53.24 2.35
N THR A 61 21.02 52.84 1.36
CA THR A 61 21.34 53.08 -0.06
C THR A 61 21.14 54.56 -0.35
N PHE A 62 22.25 55.29 -0.40
CA PHE A 62 22.30 56.69 -0.82
C PHE A 62 21.77 56.81 -2.25
N GLU A 63 20.72 57.61 -2.45
CA GLU A 63 20.38 58.11 -3.78
C GLU A 63 21.56 58.97 -4.28
N GLU A 64 21.98 58.77 -5.54
CA GLU A 64 23.19 59.36 -6.14
C GLU A 64 23.17 60.90 -6.26
N GLU A 65 22.10 61.59 -5.83
CA GLU A 65 21.96 63.05 -5.99
C GLU A 65 22.71 63.89 -4.94
N ASP A 66 23.22 63.30 -3.86
CA ASP A 66 23.93 64.04 -2.80
C ASP A 66 25.47 64.09 -2.94
N ALA A 67 26.02 63.73 -4.11
CA ALA A 67 27.46 63.83 -4.35
C ALA A 67 27.98 65.29 -4.43
N SER A 68 27.09 66.27 -4.62
CA SER A 68 27.45 67.68 -4.81
C SER A 68 27.39 68.53 -3.52
N SER A 69 26.96 67.94 -2.39
CA SER A 69 26.86 68.62 -1.08
C SER A 69 27.80 68.03 -0.02
N LEU A 70 28.88 67.34 -0.43
CA LEU A 70 29.98 66.91 0.44
C LEU A 70 30.88 68.10 0.86
N ASN A 71 30.25 69.18 1.34
CA ASN A 71 30.93 70.20 2.10
C ASN A 71 30.96 69.74 3.56
N GLU A 72 32.09 69.19 3.96
CA GLU A 72 32.58 69.22 5.34
C GLU A 72 31.61 68.71 6.44
N LYS A 73 30.81 67.66 6.18
CA LYS A 73 30.41 66.78 7.30
C LYS A 73 31.69 66.14 7.83
N SER A 74 32.27 66.81 8.83
CA SER A 74 33.55 66.54 9.48
C SER A 74 33.93 65.06 9.41
N ILE A 75 35.09 64.77 8.82
CA ILE A 75 35.74 63.45 8.82
C ILE A 75 35.63 62.79 10.22
N LYS A 76 35.66 63.61 11.28
CA LYS A 76 35.45 63.24 12.68
C LYS A 76 34.08 62.61 13.01
N TRP A 77 32.98 63.07 12.43
CA TRP A 77 31.64 62.50 12.63
C TRP A 77 31.49 61.18 11.88
N LEU A 78 31.99 61.10 10.65
CA LEU A 78 32.05 59.85 9.87
C LEU A 78 32.88 58.79 10.58
N TRP A 79 34.03 59.18 11.15
CA TRP A 79 34.85 58.29 11.99
C TRP A 79 34.12 57.82 13.25
N LYS A 80 33.35 58.70 13.90
CA LYS A 80 32.56 58.35 15.09
C LYS A 80 31.49 57.32 14.75
N GLN A 81 30.74 57.53 13.65
CA GLN A 81 29.74 56.59 13.14
C GLN A 81 30.37 55.24 12.78
N LEU A 82 31.48 55.24 12.02
CA LEU A 82 32.20 54.01 11.64
C LEU A 82 32.65 53.22 12.87
N ASN A 83 33.15 53.89 13.91
CA ASN A 83 33.51 53.23 15.17
C ASN A 83 32.30 52.69 15.93
N THR A 84 31.17 53.40 15.97
CA THR A 84 29.94 52.89 16.59
C THR A 84 29.47 51.60 15.88
N TYR A 85 29.45 51.60 14.54
CA TYR A 85 29.07 50.41 13.77
C TYR A 85 30.09 49.28 13.88
N SER A 86 31.39 49.57 13.90
CA SER A 86 32.43 48.56 14.11
C SER A 86 32.30 47.89 15.47
N VAL A 87 31.94 48.65 16.51
CA VAL A 87 31.68 48.10 17.86
C VAL A 87 30.40 47.26 17.86
N ASP A 88 29.32 47.71 17.22
CA ASP A 88 28.06 46.95 17.15
C ASP A 88 28.19 45.67 16.31
N LEU A 89 28.97 45.70 15.22
CA LEU A 89 29.31 44.50 14.42
C LEU A 89 30.22 43.53 15.18
N LYS A 90 31.07 44.01 16.09
CA LYS A 90 31.89 43.14 16.95
C LYS A 90 31.08 42.55 18.11
N LYS A 91 30.09 43.27 18.64
CA LYS A 91 29.17 42.77 19.69
C LYS A 91 28.27 41.67 19.16
N ASN A 92 27.78 41.80 17.93
CA ASN A 92 27.04 40.75 17.25
C ASN A 92 28.05 39.74 16.70
N ASN A 93 28.21 38.59 17.37
CA ASN A 93 29.17 37.56 16.98
C ASN A 93 28.74 36.86 15.66
N ILE A 94 28.98 37.52 14.52
CA ILE A 94 28.58 37.04 13.19
C ILE A 94 29.36 35.75 12.90
N ASN A 95 28.63 34.65 12.69
CA ASN A 95 29.23 33.38 12.30
C ASN A 95 29.75 33.48 10.86
N LYS A 96 31.06 33.66 10.71
CA LYS A 96 31.72 33.75 9.40
C LYS A 96 31.69 32.44 8.61
N LYS A 97 31.46 31.30 9.28
CA LYS A 97 31.30 29.98 8.63
C LYS A 97 29.88 29.71 8.14
N ALA A 98 28.91 30.56 8.50
CA ALA A 98 27.51 30.33 8.16
C ALA A 98 27.28 30.25 6.65
N ALA A 99 28.06 30.99 5.85
CA ALA A 99 27.97 30.92 4.39
C ALA A 99 28.45 29.57 3.83
N GLU A 100 29.55 29.04 4.36
CA GLU A 100 30.08 27.72 3.96
C GLU A 100 29.17 26.58 4.41
N GLU A 101 28.69 26.63 5.67
CA GLU A 101 27.74 25.67 6.22
C GLU A 101 26.41 25.69 5.46
N PHE A 102 25.91 26.87 5.09
CA PHE A 102 24.70 26.99 4.28
C PHE A 102 24.85 26.31 2.91
N LEU A 103 25.98 26.52 2.23
CA LEU A 103 26.24 25.88 0.93
C LEU A 103 26.32 24.35 1.06
N GLN A 104 26.98 23.84 2.11
CA GLN A 104 27.05 22.40 2.37
C GLN A 104 25.66 21.80 2.64
N LEU A 105 24.89 22.41 3.54
CA LEU A 105 23.54 21.96 3.88
C LEU A 105 22.57 22.06 2.68
N SER A 106 22.72 23.09 1.84
CA SER A 106 21.93 23.21 0.61
C SER A 106 22.22 22.07 -0.35
N ASN A 107 23.50 21.75 -0.58
CA ASN A 107 23.87 20.63 -1.45
C ASN A 107 23.37 19.28 -0.90
N ASP A 108 23.44 19.08 0.41
CA ASP A 108 22.95 17.85 1.02
C ASP A 108 21.42 17.76 0.98
N ARG A 109 20.71 18.88 1.15
CA ARG A 109 19.27 18.95 0.90
C ARG A 109 18.94 18.52 -0.53
N ASP A 110 19.62 19.05 -1.54
CA ASP A 110 19.34 18.73 -2.94
C ASP A 110 19.60 17.25 -3.26
N LYS A 111 20.65 16.66 -2.65
CA LYS A 111 20.90 15.21 -2.73
C LYS A 111 19.79 14.39 -2.10
N PHE A 112 19.35 14.73 -0.88
CA PHE A 112 18.29 14.00 -0.20
C PHE A 112 16.94 14.16 -0.91
N GLU A 113 16.67 15.33 -1.49
CA GLU A 113 15.49 15.55 -2.32
C GLU A 113 15.47 14.62 -3.53
N THR A 114 16.61 14.49 -4.22
CA THR A 114 16.74 13.58 -5.36
C THR A 114 16.53 12.11 -4.93
N GLN A 115 17.17 11.69 -3.83
CA GLN A 115 16.99 10.33 -3.28
C GLN A 115 15.55 10.06 -2.85
N PHE A 116 14.88 11.05 -2.27
CA PHE A 116 13.49 10.95 -1.87
C PHE A 116 12.59 10.73 -3.09
N GLN A 117 12.81 11.49 -4.17
CA GLN A 117 12.07 11.33 -5.42
C GLN A 117 12.30 9.94 -6.05
N ASP A 118 13.55 9.45 -6.05
CA ASP A 118 13.86 8.10 -6.56
C ASP A 118 13.17 7.01 -5.72
N LEU A 119 13.14 7.16 -4.39
CA LEU A 119 12.46 6.23 -3.50
C LEU A 119 10.94 6.25 -3.71
N ASP A 120 10.34 7.43 -3.86
CA ASP A 120 8.91 7.57 -4.12
C ASP A 120 8.51 6.94 -5.46
N GLN A 121 9.31 7.17 -6.51
CA GLN A 121 9.12 6.51 -7.81
C GLN A 121 9.25 4.99 -7.71
N SER A 122 10.24 4.49 -6.97
CA SER A 122 10.43 3.05 -6.75
C SER A 122 9.26 2.43 -5.99
N LEU A 123 8.74 3.11 -4.96
CA LEU A 123 7.56 2.68 -4.21
C LEU A 123 6.35 2.55 -5.14
N ASN A 124 6.08 3.59 -5.93
CA ASN A 124 4.97 3.58 -6.89
C ASN A 124 5.13 2.46 -7.92
N ALA A 125 6.35 2.24 -8.43
CA ALA A 125 6.63 1.16 -9.37
C ALA A 125 6.41 -0.24 -8.76
N ILE A 126 6.75 -0.43 -7.49
CA ILE A 126 6.51 -1.69 -6.77
C ILE A 126 5.00 -1.90 -6.56
N GLN A 127 4.25 -0.87 -6.18
CA GLN A 127 2.79 -0.97 -6.04
C GLN A 127 2.11 -1.31 -7.38
N ASP A 128 2.54 -0.68 -8.47
CA ASP A 128 2.07 -0.99 -9.82
C ASP A 128 2.42 -2.43 -10.24
N LEU A 129 3.59 -2.92 -9.84
CA LEU A 129 3.99 -4.29 -10.12
C LEU A 129 3.13 -5.30 -9.34
N ILE A 130 2.85 -5.02 -8.06
CA ILE A 130 1.98 -5.86 -7.22
C ILE A 130 0.59 -5.96 -7.85
N THR A 131 -0.01 -4.82 -8.22
CA THR A 131 -1.36 -4.80 -8.82
C THR A 131 -1.42 -5.58 -10.14
N LYS A 132 -0.41 -5.44 -11.00
CA LYS A 132 -0.30 -6.22 -12.25
C LYS A 132 -0.12 -7.71 -12.00
N LEU A 133 0.68 -8.07 -11.00
CA LEU A 133 0.91 -9.47 -10.65
C LEU A 133 -0.35 -10.11 -10.07
N ASP A 134 -1.08 -9.39 -9.22
CA ASP A 134 -2.37 -9.84 -8.68
C ASP A 134 -3.42 -10.03 -9.78
N ALA A 135 -3.53 -9.11 -10.74
CA ALA A 135 -4.41 -9.28 -11.90
C ALA A 135 -4.04 -10.53 -12.70
N LYS A 136 -2.75 -10.70 -13.04
CA LYS A 136 -2.27 -11.88 -13.77
C LYS A 136 -2.48 -13.19 -13.01
N LYS A 137 -2.32 -13.17 -11.68
CA LYS A 137 -2.60 -14.30 -10.79
C LYS A 137 -4.07 -14.68 -10.86
N ASN A 138 -4.96 -13.69 -10.78
CA ASN A 138 -6.40 -13.92 -10.87
C ASN A 138 -6.75 -14.53 -12.25
N ASP A 139 -6.29 -13.94 -13.34
CA ASP A 139 -6.52 -14.47 -14.70
C ASP A 139 -6.05 -15.92 -14.84
N ALA A 140 -4.85 -16.22 -14.33
CA ALA A 140 -4.28 -17.57 -14.39
C ALA A 140 -5.11 -18.58 -13.58
N ILE A 141 -5.59 -18.21 -12.38
CA ILE A 141 -6.43 -19.09 -11.57
C ILE A 141 -7.79 -19.30 -12.24
N ALA A 142 -8.42 -18.25 -12.76
CA ALA A 142 -9.71 -18.34 -13.44
C ALA A 142 -9.63 -19.25 -14.68
N PHE A 143 -8.57 -19.07 -15.47
CA PHE A 143 -8.30 -19.89 -16.64
C PHE A 143 -8.06 -21.36 -16.27
N THR A 144 -7.21 -21.61 -15.27
CA THR A 144 -6.90 -22.97 -14.81
C THR A 144 -8.14 -23.64 -14.22
N PHE A 145 -8.93 -22.94 -13.42
CA PHE A 145 -10.19 -23.45 -12.88
C PHE A 145 -11.17 -23.86 -13.98
N LYS A 146 -11.32 -23.03 -15.02
CA LYS A 146 -12.18 -23.33 -16.16
C LYS A 146 -11.71 -24.58 -16.92
N GLN A 147 -10.40 -24.72 -17.12
CA GLN A 147 -9.83 -25.91 -17.76
C GLN A 147 -10.03 -27.18 -16.92
N VAL A 148 -9.70 -27.12 -15.62
CA VAL A 148 -9.86 -28.25 -14.70
C VAL A 148 -11.33 -28.66 -14.61
N SER A 149 -12.26 -27.71 -14.50
CA SER A 149 -13.70 -27.98 -14.46
C SER A 149 -14.20 -28.68 -15.73
N TYR A 150 -13.74 -28.22 -16.91
CA TYR A 150 -14.07 -28.85 -18.20
C TYR A 150 -13.55 -30.29 -18.28
N HIS A 151 -12.27 -30.51 -17.97
CA HIS A 151 -11.67 -31.84 -18.01
C HIS A 151 -12.27 -32.78 -16.97
N PHE A 152 -12.56 -32.27 -15.77
CA PHE A 152 -13.19 -33.02 -14.69
C PHE A 152 -14.57 -33.54 -15.10
N SER A 153 -15.43 -32.67 -15.64
CA SER A 153 -16.76 -33.07 -16.11
C SER A 153 -16.68 -34.13 -17.22
N ASN A 154 -15.79 -33.94 -18.19
CA ASN A 154 -15.61 -34.87 -19.30
C ASN A 154 -15.09 -36.25 -18.85
N ILE A 155 -14.07 -36.28 -17.99
CA ILE A 155 -13.51 -37.53 -17.46
C ILE A 155 -14.52 -38.24 -16.57
N PHE A 156 -15.26 -37.49 -15.75
CA PHE A 156 -16.26 -38.08 -14.87
C PHE A 156 -17.41 -38.73 -15.66
N SER A 157 -17.92 -38.07 -16.71
CA SER A 157 -18.92 -38.68 -17.60
C SER A 157 -18.38 -39.85 -18.42
N GLN A 158 -17.07 -39.89 -18.68
CA GLN A 158 -16.43 -41.05 -19.33
C GLN A 158 -16.29 -42.25 -18.38
N LEU A 159 -16.02 -42.01 -17.09
CA LEU A 159 -15.94 -43.05 -16.06
C LEU A 159 -17.33 -43.58 -15.67
N LEU A 160 -18.33 -42.71 -15.60
CA LEU A 160 -19.70 -43.03 -15.22
C LEU A 160 -20.71 -42.35 -16.18
N PRO A 161 -21.29 -43.09 -17.15
CA PRO A 161 -22.19 -42.51 -18.16
C PRO A 161 -23.48 -41.91 -17.59
N GLU A 162 -23.96 -42.46 -16.47
CA GLU A 162 -25.19 -42.03 -15.78
C GLU A 162 -24.93 -40.89 -14.77
N ALA A 163 -23.69 -40.42 -14.63
CA ALA A 163 -23.29 -39.46 -13.63
C ALA A 163 -22.67 -38.19 -14.24
N SER A 164 -22.76 -37.08 -13.49
CA SER A 164 -22.19 -35.79 -13.87
C SER A 164 -21.57 -35.14 -12.63
N ALA A 165 -20.43 -34.47 -12.82
CA ALA A 165 -19.75 -33.74 -11.76
C ALA A 165 -19.31 -32.37 -12.27
N ASN A 166 -19.44 -31.36 -11.40
CA ASN A 166 -19.09 -29.98 -11.68
C ASN A 166 -18.33 -29.38 -10.49
N LEU A 167 -17.36 -28.51 -10.78
CA LEU A 167 -16.67 -27.71 -9.78
C LEU A 167 -17.37 -26.36 -9.63
N VAL A 168 -17.58 -25.91 -8.39
CA VAL A 168 -18.27 -24.66 -8.08
C VAL A 168 -17.42 -23.84 -7.11
N LEU A 169 -17.23 -22.55 -7.39
CA LEU A 169 -16.56 -21.64 -6.48
C LEU A 169 -17.53 -21.18 -5.39
N LYS A 170 -17.22 -21.46 -4.12
CA LYS A 170 -18.00 -20.99 -2.97
C LYS A 170 -17.51 -19.61 -2.55
N ARG A 171 -18.47 -18.68 -2.44
CA ARG A 171 -18.21 -17.28 -2.09
C ARG A 171 -17.88 -17.14 -0.61
N ASN A 172 -16.97 -16.23 -0.28
CA ASN A 172 -16.71 -15.85 1.10
C ASN A 172 -17.94 -15.14 1.71
N PRO A 173 -18.52 -15.64 2.82
CA PRO A 173 -19.72 -15.05 3.42
C PRO A 173 -19.51 -13.61 3.89
N SER A 174 -18.29 -13.21 4.27
CA SER A 174 -17.96 -11.84 4.68
C SER A 174 -17.93 -10.85 3.52
N MET A 175 -17.74 -11.33 2.29
CA MET A 175 -17.69 -10.52 1.06
C MET A 175 -18.94 -10.71 0.19
N ALA A 176 -19.99 -11.36 0.70
CA ALA A 176 -21.22 -11.67 -0.03
C ALA A 176 -22.01 -10.42 -0.47
N SER A 177 -21.86 -9.31 0.24
CA SER A 177 -22.60 -8.06 0.06
C SER A 177 -21.96 -7.07 -0.92
N GLN A 178 -20.74 -7.32 -1.41
CA GLN A 178 -20.11 -6.48 -2.43
C GLN A 178 -20.55 -6.88 -3.84
N PRO A 179 -20.86 -5.94 -4.74
CA PRO A 179 -21.13 -6.27 -6.14
C PRO A 179 -19.89 -6.93 -6.74
N ILE A 180 -20.09 -8.03 -7.48
CA ILE A 180 -19.00 -8.73 -8.17
C ILE A 180 -18.53 -7.79 -9.28
N LEU A 181 -17.40 -7.13 -9.08
CA LEU A 181 -16.57 -6.74 -10.22
C LEU A 181 -16.07 -8.06 -10.79
N SER A 182 -16.54 -8.39 -11.98
CA SER A 182 -16.23 -9.62 -12.70
C SER A 182 -14.73 -9.88 -12.62
N GLU A 183 -14.36 -11.08 -12.13
CA GLU A 183 -13.00 -11.68 -12.12
C GLU A 183 -12.16 -11.58 -10.83
N ASP A 184 -12.63 -10.94 -9.76
CA ASP A 184 -11.89 -10.97 -8.49
C ASP A 184 -12.02 -12.31 -7.74
N ILE A 185 -11.01 -13.16 -7.89
CA ILE A 185 -10.94 -14.48 -7.23
C ILE A 185 -10.82 -14.38 -5.70
N SER A 186 -10.35 -13.24 -5.19
CA SER A 186 -10.29 -12.94 -3.76
C SER A 186 -11.66 -13.01 -3.06
N ALA A 187 -12.77 -12.91 -3.81
CA ALA A 187 -14.12 -13.03 -3.27
C ALA A 187 -14.55 -14.50 -2.98
N TYR A 188 -13.80 -15.50 -3.47
CA TYR A 188 -14.08 -16.91 -3.25
C TYR A 188 -13.18 -17.46 -2.16
N SER A 189 -13.76 -18.22 -1.23
CA SER A 189 -13.02 -18.80 -0.10
C SER A 189 -12.67 -20.27 -0.33
N GLU A 190 -13.52 -20.98 -1.07
CA GLU A 190 -13.43 -22.44 -1.17
C GLU A 190 -13.89 -22.91 -2.56
N VAL A 191 -13.39 -24.09 -2.96
CA VAL A 191 -13.88 -24.80 -4.15
C VAL A 191 -14.76 -25.95 -3.67
N GLY A 192 -16.03 -25.94 -4.05
CA GLY A 192 -16.98 -27.02 -3.83
C GLY A 192 -17.00 -27.98 -5.02
N ILE A 193 -17.20 -29.26 -4.72
CA ILE A 193 -17.44 -30.31 -5.73
C ILE A 193 -18.92 -30.70 -5.62
N GLN A 194 -19.65 -30.57 -6.72
CA GLN A 194 -21.05 -30.99 -6.83
C GLN A 194 -21.13 -32.19 -7.78
N VAL A 195 -21.69 -33.29 -7.30
CA VAL A 195 -21.76 -34.54 -8.05
C VAL A 195 -23.19 -35.08 -8.04
N THR A 196 -23.62 -35.62 -9.18
CA THR A 196 -24.90 -36.28 -9.36
C THR A 196 -24.65 -37.64 -9.99
N PHE A 197 -25.12 -38.72 -9.37
CA PHE A 197 -24.90 -40.11 -9.83
C PHE A 197 -26.06 -40.67 -10.66
N ASN A 198 -27.13 -39.91 -10.81
CA ASN A 198 -28.29 -40.27 -11.61
C ASN A 198 -28.70 -39.05 -12.44
N LYS A 199 -28.49 -39.11 -13.75
CA LYS A 199 -28.79 -38.00 -14.68
C LYS A 199 -30.26 -37.55 -14.66
N ASN A 200 -31.16 -38.41 -14.17
CA ASN A 200 -32.58 -38.09 -14.02
C ASN A 200 -32.91 -37.32 -12.73
N GLU A 201 -32.01 -37.32 -11.75
CA GLU A 201 -32.14 -36.53 -10.53
C GLU A 201 -31.45 -35.17 -10.72
N GLN A 202 -32.12 -34.09 -10.31
CA GLN A 202 -31.54 -32.74 -10.35
C GLN A 202 -30.79 -32.38 -9.06
N ASP A 203 -30.73 -33.31 -8.10
CA ASP A 203 -30.15 -33.05 -6.79
C ASP A 203 -28.64 -33.31 -6.83
N TYR A 204 -27.88 -32.24 -6.59
CA TYR A 204 -26.44 -32.33 -6.41
C TYR A 204 -26.11 -32.73 -4.97
N VAL A 205 -25.27 -33.75 -4.84
CA VAL A 205 -24.82 -34.26 -3.55
C VAL A 205 -23.43 -33.68 -3.25
N GLU A 206 -23.24 -33.17 -2.04
CA GLU A 206 -21.92 -32.74 -1.58
C GLU A 206 -21.03 -33.96 -1.28
N ILE A 207 -19.72 -33.82 -1.51
CA ILE A 207 -18.73 -34.91 -1.34
C ILE A 207 -18.86 -35.64 0.00
N GLY A 208 -19.22 -34.94 1.09
CA GLY A 208 -19.35 -35.50 2.43
C GLY A 208 -20.37 -36.64 2.53
N GLN A 209 -21.44 -36.58 1.73
CA GLN A 209 -22.57 -37.51 1.77
C GLN A 209 -22.37 -38.76 0.89
N LEU A 210 -21.25 -38.86 0.16
CA LEU A 210 -20.97 -39.97 -0.75
C LEU A 210 -20.40 -41.21 -0.04
N SER A 211 -20.62 -42.39 -0.65
CA SER A 211 -20.04 -43.65 -0.20
C SER A 211 -18.51 -43.64 -0.36
N GLY A 212 -17.80 -44.52 0.36
CA GLY A 212 -16.34 -44.61 0.27
C GLY A 212 -15.83 -44.82 -1.16
N GLY A 213 -16.40 -45.77 -1.90
CA GLY A 213 -16.04 -46.01 -3.30
C GLY A 213 -16.38 -44.85 -4.24
N GLN A 214 -17.52 -44.19 -4.02
CA GLN A 214 -17.89 -42.98 -4.78
C GLN A 214 -16.90 -41.83 -4.55
N LYS A 215 -16.46 -41.63 -3.30
CA LYS A 215 -15.44 -40.63 -2.96
C LYS A 215 -14.11 -40.94 -3.64
N SER A 216 -13.69 -42.22 -3.64
CA SER A 216 -12.49 -42.64 -4.35
C SER A 216 -12.58 -42.36 -5.85
N LEU A 217 -13.71 -42.67 -6.48
CA LEU A 217 -13.89 -42.45 -7.92
C LEU A 217 -13.93 -40.96 -8.30
N VAL A 218 -14.60 -40.12 -7.50
CA VAL A 218 -14.58 -38.65 -7.70
C VAL A 218 -13.17 -38.09 -7.55
N THR A 219 -12.41 -38.58 -6.56
CA THR A 219 -11.02 -38.16 -6.33
C THR A 219 -10.13 -38.55 -7.51
N LEU A 220 -10.29 -39.77 -8.01
CA LEU A 220 -9.50 -40.30 -9.11
C LEU A 220 -9.80 -39.56 -10.42
N ALA A 221 -11.07 -39.22 -10.68
CA ALA A 221 -11.48 -38.34 -11.78
C ALA A 221 -10.85 -36.94 -11.69
N LEU A 222 -10.78 -36.37 -10.48
CA LEU A 222 -10.16 -35.06 -10.24
C LEU A 222 -8.64 -35.10 -10.48
N ILE A 223 -7.95 -36.15 -10.04
CA ILE A 223 -6.51 -36.33 -10.29
C ILE A 223 -6.24 -36.42 -11.79
N PHE A 224 -7.05 -37.18 -12.54
CA PHE A 224 -6.92 -37.25 -14.00
C PHE A 224 -7.25 -35.92 -14.69
N ALA A 225 -8.18 -35.12 -14.17
CA ALA A 225 -8.45 -33.78 -14.67
C ALA A 225 -7.24 -32.85 -14.49
N PHE A 226 -6.59 -32.91 -13.33
CA PHE A 226 -5.33 -32.19 -13.10
C PHE A 226 -4.23 -32.64 -14.05
N GLN A 227 -4.06 -33.95 -14.23
CA GLN A 227 -3.08 -34.51 -15.17
C GLN A 227 -3.30 -34.04 -16.62
N LYS A 228 -4.56 -33.85 -17.05
CA LYS A 228 -4.87 -33.30 -18.38
C LYS A 228 -4.55 -31.82 -18.52
N CYS A 229 -4.69 -31.05 -17.43
CA CYS A 229 -4.42 -29.61 -17.43
C CYS A 229 -2.92 -29.32 -17.31
N ASP A 230 -2.24 -30.00 -16.39
CA ASP A 230 -0.82 -29.82 -16.08
C ASP A 230 -0.16 -31.19 -15.80
N PRO A 231 0.47 -31.81 -16.80
CA PRO A 231 1.02 -33.16 -16.67
C PRO A 231 2.32 -33.16 -15.86
N VAL A 232 2.34 -33.95 -14.78
CA VAL A 232 3.52 -34.18 -13.93
C VAL A 232 4.30 -35.41 -14.43
N PRO A 233 5.64 -35.47 -14.28
CA PRO A 233 6.45 -36.55 -14.85
C PRO A 233 6.14 -37.97 -14.35
N PHE A 234 5.63 -38.13 -13.11
CA PHE A 234 5.25 -39.44 -12.58
C PHE A 234 4.11 -39.32 -11.58
N TYR A 235 3.31 -40.39 -11.49
CA TYR A 235 2.22 -40.55 -10.53
C TYR A 235 2.36 -41.93 -9.89
N LEU A 236 2.29 -42.01 -8.57
CA LEU A 236 2.26 -43.25 -7.81
C LEU A 236 0.91 -43.33 -7.11
N PHE A 237 0.15 -44.38 -7.41
CA PHE A 237 -1.11 -44.68 -6.76
C PHE A 237 -0.90 -45.91 -5.87
N ASP A 238 -1.20 -45.77 -4.59
CA ASP A 238 -1.10 -46.85 -3.61
C ASP A 238 -2.51 -47.21 -3.12
N GLU A 239 -2.86 -48.50 -3.20
CA GLU A 239 -4.14 -49.09 -2.75
C GLU A 239 -5.42 -48.34 -3.19
N VAL A 240 -5.42 -47.68 -4.35
CA VAL A 240 -6.56 -46.90 -4.85
C VAL A 240 -7.76 -47.73 -5.28
N ASP A 241 -7.56 -49.02 -5.52
CA ASP A 241 -8.56 -49.99 -6.00
C ASP A 241 -9.29 -50.71 -4.85
N GLN A 242 -8.82 -50.61 -3.60
CA GLN A 242 -9.41 -51.32 -2.45
C GLN A 242 -10.88 -50.94 -2.19
N ALA A 243 -11.28 -49.73 -2.58
CA ALA A 243 -12.64 -49.20 -2.39
C ALA A 243 -13.49 -49.24 -3.67
N LEU A 244 -12.95 -49.76 -4.77
CA LEU A 244 -13.63 -49.87 -6.06
C LEU A 244 -14.08 -51.33 -6.27
N ASP A 245 -15.28 -51.51 -6.83
CA ASP A 245 -15.83 -52.81 -7.26
C ASP A 245 -15.53 -53.02 -8.76
#